data_AF-A0A8J6FQM9-F1
#
_entry.id   AF-A0A8J6FQM9-F1
#
_cell.length_a   1.000
_cell.length_b   1.000
_cell.length_c   1.000
_cell.angle_alpha   90.00
_cell.angle_beta   90.00
_cell.angle_gamma   90.00
#
_symmetry.space_group_name_H-M   'P 1'
#
loop_
_entity.id
_entity.type
_entity.pdbx_description
1 polymer ?
#
loop_
_entity_poly.entity_id
_entity_poly.type
_entity_poly.pdbx_seq_one_letter_code
_entity_poly.pdbx_strand_id
1 'polypeptide(L)'
;MVLAEMSAERQIFYAVLLFSWVVYVWEAYLARRQRKVYESTRHVPAELGNIMDPDTFEKSRLYQLDKSTFSFWSGLYSEAEGTLILVLGGIPFLWNVSEQLLDSAGFGPEYEIVHSLAFLLLATLFSSLTGLPWSLYNTFVIEEKHGFNQQTLGFFFKDAIKKFLVTQCILLPVTSLLLYIIKIGGDYFFIYAWLFTLVVSLVLVTIYADYIAPLFDKFTPLPEGELKEAIETMAKSIAFPLTKVYVVEGSKRSSHSNAYFYGFFKNKRIVLFDTLLEDYSPLNKANTEETSDNENVDLKPKTKVMNWATGSWVTL
;
A
#
# COMPACT_ATOMS: atom_id res chain seq x y z
N MET A 1 -0.04 -39.24 19.37
CA MET A 1 0.86 -40.39 19.14
C MET A 1 1.63 -40.23 17.82
N VAL A 2 0.99 -39.96 16.68
CA VAL A 2 1.66 -39.78 15.37
C VAL A 2 2.62 -38.57 15.29
N LEU A 3 2.30 -37.41 15.90
CA LEU A 3 3.17 -36.22 15.82
C LEU A 3 4.51 -36.37 16.56
N ALA A 4 4.56 -37.17 17.63
CA ALA A 4 5.75 -37.34 18.46
C ALA A 4 6.81 -38.26 17.81
N GLU A 5 6.42 -39.02 16.78
CA GLU A 5 7.28 -39.96 16.05
C GLU A 5 7.85 -39.38 14.75
N MET A 6 7.50 -38.13 14.41
CA MET A 6 7.96 -37.46 13.19
C MET A 6 9.32 -36.79 13.39
N SER A 7 10.12 -36.70 12.32
CA SER A 7 11.37 -35.92 12.35
C SER A 7 11.09 -34.44 12.61
N ALA A 8 12.03 -33.75 13.27
CA ALA A 8 11.90 -32.34 13.62
C ALA A 8 11.62 -31.44 12.39
N GLU A 9 12.26 -31.71 11.26
CA GLU A 9 12.04 -30.98 10.00
C GLU A 9 10.58 -31.06 9.53
N ARG A 10 9.99 -32.26 9.59
CA ARG A 10 8.58 -32.46 9.22
C ARG A 10 7.64 -31.79 10.23
N GLN A 11 7.97 -31.87 11.52
CA GLN A 11 7.20 -31.17 12.56
C GLN A 11 7.18 -29.65 12.31
N ILE A 12 8.34 -29.04 12.01
CA ILE A 12 8.44 -27.61 11.69
C ILE A 12 7.60 -27.28 10.45
N PHE A 13 7.77 -28.04 9.36
CA PHE A 13 7.05 -27.81 8.11
C PHE A 13 5.53 -27.85 8.31
N TYR A 14 5.02 -28.92 8.92
CA TYR A 14 3.57 -29.05 9.14
C TYR A 14 3.04 -28.06 10.18
N ALA A 15 3.84 -27.66 11.18
CA ALA A 15 3.45 -26.63 12.13
C ALA A 15 3.27 -25.27 11.43
N VAL A 16 4.19 -24.88 10.55
CA VAL A 16 4.08 -23.64 9.76
C VAL A 16 2.86 -23.69 8.85
N LEU A 17 2.65 -24.79 8.13
CA LEU A 17 1.52 -24.94 7.21
C LEU A 17 0.17 -24.93 7.95
N LEU A 18 0.07 -25.66 9.06
CA LEU A 18 -1.13 -25.68 9.88
C LEU A 18 -1.42 -24.29 10.47
N PHE A 19 -0.38 -23.58 10.93
CA PHE A 19 -0.53 -22.23 11.44
C PHE A 19 -1.07 -21.28 10.36
N SER A 20 -0.52 -21.33 9.14
CA SER A 20 -1.02 -20.57 7.98
C SER A 20 -2.51 -20.81 7.75
N TRP A 21 -2.92 -22.08 7.67
CA TRP A 21 -4.33 -22.45 7.44
C TRP A 21 -5.26 -22.01 8.58
N VAL A 22 -4.81 -22.11 9.84
CA VAL A 22 -5.59 -21.67 11.00
C VAL A 22 -5.82 -20.16 10.95
N VAL A 23 -4.78 -19.38 10.63
CA VAL A 23 -4.89 -17.93 10.47
C VAL A 23 -5.84 -17.59 9.32
N TYR A 24 -5.67 -18.22 8.16
CA TYR A 24 -6.55 -18.00 7.01
C TYR A 24 -8.02 -18.30 7.32
N VAL A 25 -8.31 -19.44 7.97
CA VAL A 25 -9.68 -19.81 8.37
C VAL A 25 -10.26 -18.79 9.35
N TRP A 26 -9.46 -18.30 10.29
CA TRP A 26 -9.86 -17.27 11.23
C TRP A 26 -10.21 -15.95 10.53
N GLU A 27 -9.36 -15.48 9.62
CA GLU A 27 -9.60 -14.26 8.84
C GLU A 27 -10.83 -14.41 7.92
N ALA A 28 -10.98 -15.57 7.26
CA ALA A 28 -12.15 -15.87 6.44
C ALA A 28 -13.45 -15.87 7.27
N TYR A 29 -13.41 -16.36 8.52
CA TYR A 29 -14.52 -16.27 9.45
C TYR A 29 -14.88 -14.81 9.78
N LEU A 30 -13.90 -13.97 10.10
CA LEU A 30 -14.13 -12.55 10.37
C LEU A 30 -14.68 -11.82 9.13
N ALA A 31 -14.11 -12.08 7.95
CA ALA A 31 -14.57 -11.52 6.68
C ALA A 31 -16.02 -11.91 6.38
N ARG A 32 -16.40 -13.16 6.62
CA ARG A 32 -17.78 -13.63 6.47
C ARG A 32 -18.75 -12.93 7.41
N ARG A 33 -18.35 -12.68 8.66
CA ARG A 33 -19.17 -11.93 9.62
C ARG A 33 -19.40 -10.50 9.14
N GLN A 34 -18.36 -9.83 8.68
CA GLN A 34 -18.46 -8.48 8.15
C GLN A 34 -19.33 -8.42 6.89
N ARG A 35 -19.15 -9.38 5.97
CA ARG A 35 -19.97 -9.50 4.76
C ARG A 35 -21.46 -9.66 5.09
N LYS A 36 -21.79 -10.47 6.10
CA LYS A 36 -23.18 -10.65 6.55
C LYS A 36 -23.82 -9.32 6.95
N VAL A 37 -23.06 -8.41 7.57
CA VAL A 37 -23.54 -7.06 7.92
C VAL A 37 -23.87 -6.27 6.65
N TYR A 38 -23.01 -6.30 5.63
CA TYR A 38 -23.28 -5.62 4.35
C TYR A 38 -24.50 -6.20 3.61
N GLU A 39 -24.80 -7.49 3.79
CA GLU A 39 -25.96 -8.14 3.19
C GLU A 39 -27.27 -7.88 3.96
N SER A 40 -27.21 -7.86 5.29
CA SER A 40 -28.38 -7.69 6.16
C SER A 40 -28.81 -6.24 6.34
N THR A 41 -27.87 -5.31 6.43
CA THR A 41 -28.15 -3.91 6.74
C THR A 41 -28.42 -3.14 5.46
N ARG A 42 -29.67 -3.19 4.99
CA ARG A 42 -30.13 -2.55 3.72
C ARG A 42 -30.74 -1.17 3.89
N HIS A 43 -30.91 -0.72 5.12
CA HIS A 43 -31.44 0.60 5.44
C HIS A 43 -30.48 1.31 6.37
N VAL A 44 -30.47 2.64 6.29
CA VAL A 44 -29.65 3.48 7.18
C VAL A 44 -30.10 3.25 8.62
N PRO A 45 -29.20 2.84 9.54
CA PRO A 45 -29.51 2.72 10.96
C PRO A 45 -29.99 4.07 11.52
N ALA A 46 -30.87 4.03 12.52
CA ALA A 46 -31.46 5.25 13.10
C ALA A 46 -30.38 6.21 13.64
N GLU A 47 -29.28 5.66 14.14
CA GLU A 47 -28.12 6.38 14.67
C GLU A 47 -27.37 7.16 13.58
N LEU A 48 -27.48 6.73 12.32
CA LEU A 48 -26.79 7.32 11.16
C LEU A 48 -27.71 8.15 10.26
N GLY A 49 -29.01 8.23 10.58
CA GLY A 49 -30.01 8.89 9.73
C GLY A 49 -29.73 10.37 9.45
N ASN A 50 -29.04 11.07 10.36
CA ASN A 50 -28.64 12.47 10.20
C ASN A 50 -27.28 12.65 9.52
N ILE A 51 -26.51 11.57 9.32
CA ILE A 51 -25.14 11.60 8.81
C ILE A 51 -25.09 11.18 7.35
N MET A 52 -25.95 10.25 6.94
CA MET A 52 -25.88 9.61 5.64
C MET A 52 -27.26 9.45 5.01
N ASP A 53 -27.38 9.92 3.76
CA ASP A 53 -28.58 9.72 2.97
C ASP A 53 -28.69 8.26 2.47
N PRO A 54 -29.92 7.79 2.16
CA PRO A 54 -30.13 6.41 1.70
C PRO A 54 -29.36 6.03 0.43
N ASP A 55 -29.17 6.95 -0.51
CA ASP A 55 -28.51 6.66 -1.79
C ASP A 55 -27.00 6.47 -1.59
N THR A 56 -26.38 7.33 -0.78
CA THR A 56 -24.96 7.22 -0.40
C THR A 56 -24.71 5.95 0.42
N PHE A 57 -25.64 5.59 1.31
CA PHE A 57 -25.54 4.34 2.07
C PHE A 57 -25.56 3.12 1.15
N GLU A 58 -26.50 3.06 0.22
CA GLU A 58 -26.61 1.92 -0.70
C GLU A 58 -25.39 1.81 -1.61
N LYS A 59 -24.87 2.94 -2.15
CA LYS A 59 -23.62 2.95 -2.92
C LYS A 59 -22.45 2.42 -2.11
N SER A 60 -22.30 2.86 -0.86
CA SER A 60 -21.24 2.39 0.04
C SER A 60 -21.39 0.91 0.38
N ARG A 61 -22.61 0.44 0.62
CA ARG A 61 -22.92 -0.98 0.88
C ARG A 61 -22.54 -1.87 -0.30
N LEU A 62 -22.91 -1.47 -1.53
CA LEU A 62 -22.58 -2.20 -2.76
C LEU A 62 -21.07 -2.21 -3.02
N TYR A 63 -20.39 -1.08 -2.84
CA TYR A 63 -18.93 -0.98 -2.95
C TYR A 63 -18.21 -1.93 -1.99
N GLN A 64 -18.61 -1.93 -0.72
CA GLN A 64 -18.03 -2.84 0.28
C GLN A 64 -18.35 -4.31 0.02
N LEU A 65 -19.52 -4.63 -0.55
CA LEU A 65 -19.87 -6.00 -0.91
C LEU A 65 -19.03 -6.53 -2.08
N ASP A 66 -18.78 -5.70 -3.10
CA ASP A 66 -17.88 -6.04 -4.20
C ASP A 66 -16.44 -6.25 -3.70
N LYS A 67 -15.93 -5.33 -2.85
CA LYS A 67 -14.60 -5.48 -2.23
C LYS A 67 -14.48 -6.71 -1.33
N SER A 68 -15.53 -7.02 -0.56
CA SER A 68 -15.56 -8.23 0.27
C SER A 68 -15.51 -9.49 -0.59
N THR A 69 -16.20 -9.51 -1.73
CA THR A 69 -16.16 -10.65 -2.67
C THR A 69 -14.78 -10.80 -3.28
N PHE A 70 -14.18 -9.71 -3.75
CA PHE A 70 -12.83 -9.72 -4.29
C PHE A 70 -11.80 -10.18 -3.26
N SER A 71 -11.82 -9.61 -2.05
CA SER A 71 -10.91 -9.95 -0.95
C SER A 71 -10.96 -11.43 -0.58
N PHE A 72 -12.15 -12.04 -0.60
CA PHE A 72 -12.30 -13.47 -0.35
C PHE A 72 -11.58 -14.32 -1.42
N TRP A 73 -11.81 -14.01 -2.70
CA TRP A 73 -11.20 -14.76 -3.81
C TRP A 73 -9.70 -14.54 -3.92
N SER A 74 -9.23 -13.31 -3.75
CA SER A 74 -7.80 -13.00 -3.74
C SER A 74 -7.09 -13.66 -2.57
N GLY A 75 -7.70 -13.64 -1.38
CA GLY A 75 -7.16 -14.32 -0.19
C GLY A 75 -7.09 -15.84 -0.38
N LEU A 76 -8.13 -16.46 -0.93
CA LEU A 76 -8.13 -17.89 -1.24
C LEU A 76 -7.04 -18.26 -2.24
N TYR A 77 -6.86 -17.45 -3.29
CA TYR A 77 -5.79 -17.63 -4.26
C TYR A 77 -4.41 -17.55 -3.59
N SER A 78 -4.17 -16.52 -2.79
CA SER A 78 -2.88 -16.33 -2.10
C SER A 78 -2.57 -17.48 -1.14
N GLU A 79 -3.57 -17.98 -0.39
CA GLU A 79 -3.37 -19.14 0.49
C GLU A 79 -3.08 -20.43 -0.30
N ALA A 80 -3.78 -20.64 -1.42
CA ALA A 80 -3.56 -21.78 -2.30
C ALA A 80 -2.18 -21.72 -2.97
N GLU A 81 -1.77 -20.55 -3.46
CA GLU A 81 -0.46 -20.28 -4.04
C GLU A 81 0.65 -20.55 -3.01
N GLY A 82 0.55 -19.98 -1.81
CA GLY A 82 1.52 -20.19 -0.73
C GLY A 82 1.61 -21.65 -0.29
N THR A 83 0.46 -22.31 -0.13
CA THR A 83 0.40 -23.75 0.18
C THR A 83 1.07 -24.59 -0.89
N LEU A 84 0.81 -24.30 -2.17
CA LEU A 84 1.38 -25.04 -3.29
C LEU A 84 2.89 -24.82 -3.41
N ILE A 85 3.36 -23.59 -3.22
CA ILE A 85 4.78 -23.24 -3.20
C ILE A 85 5.50 -24.02 -2.09
N LEU A 86 4.93 -24.09 -0.88
CA LEU A 86 5.55 -24.82 0.22
C LEU A 86 5.55 -26.34 0.00
N VAL A 87 4.42 -26.91 -0.42
CA VAL A 87 4.26 -28.37 -0.58
C VAL A 87 5.04 -28.91 -1.77
N LEU A 88 5.13 -28.16 -2.88
CA LEU A 88 5.87 -28.58 -4.07
C LEU A 88 7.35 -28.16 -4.07
N GLY A 89 7.82 -27.48 -3.02
CA GLY A 89 9.21 -27.01 -2.96
C GLY A 89 9.52 -25.89 -3.96
N GLY A 90 8.58 -24.97 -4.18
CA GLY A 90 8.73 -23.82 -5.07
C GLY A 90 9.88 -22.89 -4.67
N ILE A 91 10.17 -22.74 -3.37
CA ILE A 91 11.32 -21.95 -2.88
C ILE A 91 12.66 -22.60 -3.30
N PRO A 92 12.94 -23.88 -2.99
CA PRO A 92 14.11 -24.59 -3.53
C PRO A 92 14.18 -24.59 -5.05
N PHE A 93 13.04 -24.76 -5.74
CA PHE A 93 13.00 -24.70 -7.20
C PHE A 93 13.49 -23.36 -7.73
N LEU A 94 12.98 -22.25 -7.17
CA LEU A 94 13.37 -20.91 -7.59
C LEU A 94 14.84 -20.60 -7.26
N TRP A 95 15.35 -21.12 -6.14
CA TRP A 95 16.77 -21.07 -5.79
C TRP A 95 17.63 -21.76 -6.85
N ASN A 96 17.30 -22.99 -7.23
CA ASN A 96 18.02 -23.73 -8.27
C ASN A 96 17.98 -23.02 -9.63
N VAL A 97 16.86 -22.37 -9.98
CA VAL A 97 16.77 -21.55 -11.20
C VAL A 97 17.72 -20.36 -11.13
N SER A 98 17.83 -19.70 -9.96
CA SER A 98 18.75 -18.58 -9.77
C SER A 98 20.22 -19.00 -9.87
N GLU A 99 20.59 -20.19 -9.38
CA GLU A 99 21.92 -20.79 -9.55
C GLU A 99 22.22 -21.07 -11.02
N GLN A 100 21.33 -21.77 -11.73
CA GLN A 100 21.55 -22.09 -13.15
C GLN A 100 21.73 -20.85 -14.02
N LEU A 101 21.00 -19.77 -13.73
CA LEU A 101 21.10 -18.50 -14.45
C LEU A 101 22.47 -17.83 -14.23
N LEU A 102 23.01 -17.90 -13.02
CA LEU A 102 24.28 -17.26 -12.63
C LEU A 102 25.51 -18.10 -12.98
N ASP A 103 25.42 -19.41 -12.86
CA ASP A 103 26.43 -20.36 -13.34
C ASP A 103 26.69 -20.15 -14.84
N SER A 104 25.61 -19.96 -15.60
CA SER A 104 25.67 -19.64 -17.04
C SER A 104 26.34 -18.30 -17.34
N ALA A 105 26.35 -17.37 -16.38
CA ALA A 105 27.00 -16.07 -16.46
C ALA A 105 28.43 -16.06 -15.88
N GLY A 106 28.93 -17.21 -15.42
CA GLY A 106 30.29 -17.36 -14.87
C GLY A 106 30.43 -17.01 -13.38
N PHE A 107 29.32 -16.86 -12.65
CA PHE A 107 29.33 -16.70 -11.21
C PHE A 107 29.11 -18.05 -10.54
N GLY A 108 30.19 -18.68 -10.08
CA GLY A 108 30.13 -19.96 -9.40
C GLY A 108 29.50 -19.89 -7.98
N PRO A 109 29.35 -21.05 -7.32
CA PRO A 109 28.68 -21.17 -6.02
C PRO A 109 29.37 -20.38 -4.89
N GLU A 110 30.62 -19.97 -5.07
CA GLU A 110 31.35 -19.08 -4.15
C GLU A 110 30.69 -17.70 -4.00
N TYR A 111 29.90 -17.26 -4.99
CA TYR A 111 29.20 -15.97 -4.98
C TYR A 111 27.80 -16.06 -4.37
N GLU A 112 27.67 -16.62 -3.17
CA GLU A 112 26.37 -16.86 -2.50
C GLU A 112 25.50 -15.59 -2.35
N ILE A 113 26.12 -14.42 -2.14
CA ILE A 113 25.37 -13.14 -2.06
C ILE A 113 24.75 -12.83 -3.43
N VAL A 114 25.48 -13.02 -4.53
CA VAL A 114 24.96 -12.75 -5.88
C VAL A 114 23.80 -13.69 -6.20
N HIS A 115 23.91 -14.96 -5.81
CA HIS A 115 22.83 -15.94 -5.88
C HIS A 115 21.58 -15.51 -5.10
N SER A 116 21.78 -15.05 -3.86
CA SER A 116 20.70 -14.53 -3.03
C SER A 116 20.01 -13.32 -3.66
N LEU A 117 20.77 -12.42 -4.30
CA LEU A 117 20.20 -11.26 -5.01
C LEU A 117 19.41 -11.66 -6.26
N ALA A 118 19.90 -12.62 -7.04
CA ALA A 118 19.18 -13.14 -8.19
C ALA A 118 17.89 -13.86 -7.76
N PHE A 119 17.95 -14.67 -6.71
CA PHE A 119 16.77 -15.29 -6.10
C PHE A 119 15.74 -14.23 -5.67
N LEU A 120 16.15 -13.18 -4.98
CA LEU A 120 15.25 -12.10 -4.54
C LEU A 120 14.61 -11.35 -5.72
N LEU A 121 15.39 -11.06 -6.77
CA LEU A 121 14.87 -10.42 -7.97
C LEU A 121 13.81 -11.31 -8.65
N LEU A 122 14.09 -12.60 -8.80
CA LEU A 122 13.15 -13.56 -9.41
C LEU A 122 11.91 -13.76 -8.54
N ALA A 123 12.06 -13.84 -7.21
CA ALA A 123 10.96 -14.01 -6.27
C ALA A 123 10.02 -12.80 -6.26
N THR A 124 10.58 -11.59 -6.22
CA THR A 124 9.79 -10.35 -6.27
C THR A 124 9.16 -10.12 -7.64
N LEU A 125 9.84 -10.52 -8.73
CA LEU A 125 9.25 -10.52 -10.07
C LEU A 125 8.08 -11.50 -10.17
N PHE A 126 8.24 -12.73 -9.69
CA PHE A 126 7.17 -13.73 -9.65
C PHE A 126 5.96 -13.20 -8.89
N SER A 127 6.16 -12.69 -7.67
CA SER A 127 5.09 -12.11 -6.85
C SER A 127 4.41 -10.91 -7.54
N SER A 128 5.17 -10.06 -8.22
CA SER A 128 4.61 -8.92 -8.97
C SER A 128 3.74 -9.39 -10.14
N LEU A 129 4.13 -10.47 -10.82
CA LEU A 129 3.39 -11.05 -11.94
C LEU A 129 2.11 -11.77 -11.48
N THR A 130 2.16 -12.53 -10.38
CA THR A 130 0.97 -13.22 -9.86
C THR A 130 -0.01 -12.26 -9.20
N GLY A 131 0.46 -11.14 -8.65
CA GLY A 131 -0.37 -10.05 -8.11
C GLY A 131 -1.02 -9.15 -9.18
N LEU A 132 -0.43 -9.06 -10.39
CA LEU A 132 -0.87 -8.15 -11.44
C LEU A 132 -2.34 -8.34 -11.88
N PRO A 133 -2.85 -9.57 -12.12
CA PRO A 133 -4.26 -9.78 -12.48
C PRO A 133 -5.23 -9.26 -11.42
N TRP A 134 -4.91 -9.46 -10.14
CA TRP A 134 -5.73 -9.00 -9.01
C TRP A 134 -5.74 -7.47 -8.92
N SER A 135 -4.58 -6.84 -9.11
CA SER A 135 -4.46 -5.38 -9.12
C SER A 135 -5.21 -4.75 -10.29
N LEU A 136 -5.16 -5.36 -11.48
CA LEU A 136 -5.92 -4.92 -12.65
C LEU A 136 -7.42 -5.04 -12.42
N TYR A 137 -7.89 -6.17 -11.88
CA TYR A 137 -9.32 -6.38 -11.59
C TYR A 137 -9.83 -5.37 -10.55
N ASN A 138 -9.09 -5.18 -9.45
CA ASN A 138 -9.48 -4.21 -8.43
C ASN A 138 -9.58 -2.80 -9.03
N THR A 139 -8.60 -2.38 -9.83
CA THR A 139 -8.55 -1.01 -10.39
C THR A 139 -9.60 -0.79 -11.49
N PHE A 140 -9.57 -1.63 -12.53
CA PHE A 140 -10.32 -1.37 -13.77
C PHE A 140 -11.69 -2.04 -13.80
N VAL A 141 -12.04 -2.84 -12.79
CA VAL A 141 -13.39 -3.42 -12.65
C VAL A 141 -14.06 -2.88 -11.41
N ILE A 142 -13.46 -3.03 -10.22
CA ILE A 142 -14.13 -2.64 -8.96
C ILE A 142 -14.12 -1.12 -8.80
N GLU A 143 -12.94 -0.49 -8.77
CA GLU A 143 -12.84 0.97 -8.59
C GLU A 143 -13.48 1.72 -9.78
N GLU A 144 -13.37 1.21 -11.01
CA GLU A 144 -14.07 1.76 -12.19
C GLU A 144 -15.60 1.68 -12.06
N LYS A 145 -16.16 0.51 -11.68
CA LYS A 145 -17.60 0.33 -11.49
C LYS A 145 -18.18 1.31 -10.47
N HIS A 146 -17.40 1.66 -9.45
CA HIS A 146 -17.82 2.58 -8.39
C HIS A 146 -17.39 4.03 -8.64
N GLY A 147 -16.80 4.33 -9.80
CA GLY A 147 -16.43 5.69 -10.21
C GLY A 147 -15.24 6.29 -9.46
N PHE A 148 -14.42 5.44 -8.84
CA PHE A 148 -13.22 5.86 -8.10
C PHE A 148 -11.97 5.88 -8.97
N ASN A 149 -11.87 5.02 -9.98
CA ASN A 149 -10.70 4.96 -10.85
C ASN A 149 -10.61 6.20 -11.75
N GLN A 150 -9.42 6.80 -11.83
CA GLN A 150 -9.13 7.94 -12.73
C GLN A 150 -7.91 7.69 -13.62
N GLN A 151 -7.23 6.55 -13.44
CA GLN A 151 -6.03 6.20 -14.18
C GLN A 151 -6.32 5.38 -15.44
N THR A 152 -5.50 5.58 -16.47
CA THR A 152 -5.51 4.76 -17.69
C THR A 152 -4.63 3.52 -17.53
N LEU A 153 -4.87 2.49 -18.35
CA LEU A 153 -4.03 1.29 -18.40
C LEU A 153 -2.55 1.62 -18.65
N GLY A 154 -2.27 2.56 -19.55
CA GLY A 154 -0.89 3.00 -19.84
C GLY A 154 -0.21 3.67 -18.64
N PHE A 155 -0.94 4.46 -17.86
CA PHE A 155 -0.42 5.03 -16.61
C PHE A 155 -0.16 3.93 -15.58
N PHE A 156 -1.10 3.00 -15.41
CA PHE A 156 -1.00 1.90 -14.45
C PHE A 156 0.26 1.04 -14.67
N PHE A 157 0.51 0.59 -15.91
CA PHE A 157 1.70 -0.22 -16.21
C PHE A 157 3.01 0.56 -16.07
N LYS A 158 3.04 1.83 -16.50
CA LYS A 158 4.21 2.70 -16.28
C LYS A 158 4.51 2.88 -14.79
N ASP A 159 3.47 3.07 -13.99
CA ASP A 159 3.61 3.21 -12.55
C ASP A 159 4.08 1.91 -11.88
N ALA A 160 3.52 0.76 -12.27
CA ALA A 160 3.92 -0.55 -11.78
C ALA A 160 5.39 -0.87 -12.07
N ILE A 161 5.85 -0.64 -13.32
CA ILE A 161 7.25 -0.85 -13.71
C ILE A 161 8.17 0.09 -12.93
N LYS A 162 7.81 1.38 -12.83
CA LYS A 162 8.59 2.36 -12.07
C LYS A 162 8.69 1.98 -10.59
N LYS A 163 7.59 1.54 -9.97
CA LYS A 163 7.58 1.05 -8.58
C LYS A 163 8.49 -0.15 -8.42
N PHE A 164 8.38 -1.14 -9.31
CA PHE A 164 9.23 -2.32 -9.28
C PHE A 164 10.71 -1.95 -9.37
N LEU A 165 11.11 -1.13 -10.34
CA LEU A 165 12.50 -0.71 -10.52
C LEU A 165 13.04 0.06 -9.32
N VAL A 166 12.30 1.03 -8.80
CA VAL A 166 12.72 1.80 -7.61
C VAL A 166 12.88 0.88 -6.41
N THR A 167 11.95 -0.08 -6.20
CA THR A 167 12.06 -1.08 -5.15
C THR A 167 13.31 -1.93 -5.31
N GLN A 168 13.62 -2.45 -6.51
CA GLN A 168 14.83 -3.26 -6.73
C GLN A 168 16.12 -2.47 -6.51
N CYS A 169 16.17 -1.21 -6.95
CA CYS A 169 17.32 -0.33 -6.76
C CYS A 169 17.65 -0.09 -5.28
N ILE A 170 16.67 -0.19 -4.38
CA ILE A 170 16.86 -0.04 -2.94
C ILE A 170 17.08 -1.41 -2.29
N LEU A 171 16.24 -2.39 -2.62
CA LEU A 171 16.21 -3.72 -2.00
C LEU A 171 17.52 -4.49 -2.21
N LEU A 172 18.04 -4.52 -3.44
CA LEU A 172 19.21 -5.35 -3.76
C LEU A 172 20.49 -4.84 -3.06
N PRO A 173 20.84 -3.53 -3.08
CA PRO A 173 22.00 -3.02 -2.35
C PRO A 173 21.86 -3.12 -0.83
N VAL A 174 20.67 -2.87 -0.28
CA VAL A 174 20.44 -3.00 1.17
C VAL A 174 20.60 -4.45 1.60
N THR A 175 20.04 -5.38 0.84
CA THR A 175 20.10 -6.80 1.17
C THR A 175 21.51 -7.36 0.99
N SER A 176 22.25 -6.94 -0.03
CA SER A 176 23.64 -7.37 -0.23
C SER A 176 24.53 -6.98 0.95
N LEU A 177 24.40 -5.74 1.44
CA LEU A 177 25.12 -5.26 2.62
C LEU A 177 24.67 -5.98 3.90
N LEU A 178 23.36 -6.21 4.07
CA LEU A 178 22.85 -6.95 5.21
C LEU A 178 23.41 -8.38 5.26
N LEU A 179 23.35 -9.11 4.14
CA LEU A 179 23.92 -10.46 4.04
C LEU A 179 25.42 -10.47 4.29
N TYR A 180 26.14 -9.45 3.80
CA TYR A 180 27.56 -9.29 4.08
C TYR A 180 27.85 -9.08 5.58
N ILE A 181 27.07 -8.24 6.26
CA ILE A 181 27.16 -8.01 7.71
C ILE A 181 26.90 -9.30 8.49
N ILE A 182 25.89 -10.07 8.10
CA ILE A 182 25.58 -11.36 8.73
C ILE A 182 26.75 -12.33 8.59
N LYS A 183 27.38 -12.39 7.41
CA LYS A 183 28.51 -13.28 7.14
C LYS A 183 29.78 -12.94 7.93
N ILE A 184 30.05 -11.66 8.16
CA ILE A 184 31.30 -11.22 8.84
C ILE A 184 31.14 -10.98 10.34
N GLY A 185 29.90 -10.81 10.83
CA GLY A 185 29.63 -10.31 12.18
C GLY A 185 29.93 -11.24 13.36
N GLY A 186 30.30 -12.51 13.10
CA GLY A 186 30.59 -13.50 14.16
C GLY A 186 29.40 -13.76 15.08
N ASP A 187 29.63 -14.19 16.32
CA ASP A 187 28.54 -14.54 17.27
C ASP A 187 27.58 -13.37 17.59
N TYR A 188 28.05 -12.13 17.42
CA TYR A 188 27.28 -10.90 17.67
C TYR A 188 26.74 -10.25 16.39
N PHE A 189 26.70 -10.97 15.26
CA PHE A 189 26.24 -10.46 13.96
C PHE A 189 24.87 -9.76 14.04
N PHE A 190 23.98 -10.27 14.90
CA PHE A 190 22.62 -9.77 15.06
C PHE A 190 22.57 -8.32 15.57
N ILE A 191 23.55 -7.86 16.36
CA ILE A 191 23.63 -6.48 16.83
C ILE A 191 23.97 -5.54 15.67
N TYR A 192 24.94 -5.92 14.84
CA TYR A 192 25.36 -5.14 13.67
C TYR A 192 24.25 -5.13 12.60
N ALA A 193 23.60 -6.27 12.37
CA ALA A 193 22.46 -6.38 11.47
C ALA A 193 21.30 -5.49 11.93
N TRP A 194 20.95 -5.54 13.22
CA TRP A 194 19.92 -4.68 13.81
C TRP A 194 20.25 -3.20 13.63
N LEU A 195 21.47 -2.78 14.02
CA LEU A 195 21.89 -1.39 13.90
C LEU A 195 21.88 -0.92 12.43
N PHE A 196 22.35 -1.76 11.51
CA PHE A 196 22.29 -1.47 10.07
C PHE A 196 20.85 -1.28 9.60
N THR A 197 19.93 -2.20 9.93
CA THR A 197 18.52 -2.07 9.55
C THR A 197 17.89 -0.81 10.14
N LEU A 198 18.21 -0.45 11.38
CA LEU A 198 17.74 0.79 12.02
C LEU A 198 18.20 2.02 11.24
N VAL A 199 19.48 2.09 10.88
CA VAL A 199 20.05 3.19 10.11
C VAL A 199 19.40 3.27 8.72
N VAL A 200 19.27 2.15 8.02
CA VAL A 200 18.61 2.09 6.71
C VAL A 200 17.16 2.56 6.81
N SER A 201 16.39 2.09 7.78
CA SER A 201 15.01 2.52 7.99
C SER A 201 14.91 4.03 8.26
N LEU A 202 15.80 4.57 9.10
CA LEU A 202 15.83 6.01 9.40
C LEU A 202 16.17 6.83 8.14
N VAL A 203 17.15 6.38 7.35
CA VAL A 203 17.50 7.01 6.08
C VAL A 203 16.33 6.96 5.10
N LEU A 204 15.73 5.79 4.87
CA LEU A 204 14.61 5.62 3.95
C LEU A 204 13.41 6.48 4.33
N VAL A 205 13.00 6.48 5.60
CA VAL A 205 11.90 7.34 6.08
C VAL A 205 12.23 8.83 5.88
N THR A 206 13.49 9.23 6.06
CA THR A 206 13.92 10.62 5.90
C THR A 206 13.92 11.05 4.43
N ILE A 207 14.43 10.22 3.51
CA ILE A 207 14.52 10.54 2.09
C ILE A 207 13.22 10.28 1.33
N TYR A 208 12.31 9.47 1.86
CA TYR A 208 11.11 9.00 1.16
C TYR A 208 10.31 10.14 0.54
N ALA A 209 9.95 11.14 1.33
CA ALA A 209 9.06 12.19 0.86
C ALA A 209 9.71 13.21 -0.08
N ASP A 210 11.03 13.39 0.01
CA ASP A 210 11.77 14.35 -0.82
C ASP A 210 12.26 13.73 -2.14
N TYR A 211 12.58 12.43 -2.14
CA TYR A 211 13.25 11.78 -3.27
C TYR A 211 12.48 10.60 -3.86
N ILE A 212 11.67 9.89 -3.07
CA ILE A 212 10.96 8.69 -3.55
C ILE A 212 9.53 9.05 -3.98
N ALA A 213 8.75 9.68 -3.10
CA ALA A 213 7.36 10.04 -3.37
C ALA A 213 7.20 10.94 -4.62
N PRO A 214 8.05 11.96 -4.86
CA PRO A 214 7.93 12.80 -6.06
C PRO A 214 8.20 12.07 -7.39
N LEU A 215 8.79 10.87 -7.37
CA LEU A 215 8.92 10.04 -8.57
C LEU A 215 7.56 9.48 -9.00
N PHE A 216 6.63 9.31 -8.06
CA PHE A 216 5.32 8.70 -8.29
C PHE A 216 4.22 9.73 -8.49
N ASP A 217 4.25 10.79 -7.69
CA ASP A 217 3.19 11.78 -7.60
C ASP A 217 3.73 13.21 -7.65
N LYS A 218 2.92 14.14 -8.15
CA LYS A 218 3.30 15.55 -8.22
C LYS A 218 2.94 16.23 -6.91
N PHE A 219 3.93 16.85 -6.27
CA PHE A 219 3.77 17.65 -5.06
C PHE A 219 3.94 19.13 -5.40
N THR A 220 2.93 19.93 -5.08
CA THR A 220 2.98 21.40 -5.22
C THR A 220 2.81 22.05 -3.85
N PRO A 221 3.49 23.17 -3.54
CA PRO A 221 3.20 23.92 -2.33
C PRO A 221 1.73 24.36 -2.30
N LEU A 222 1.10 24.33 -1.13
CA LEU A 222 -0.24 24.89 -0.96
C LEU A 222 -0.20 26.39 -1.30
N PRO A 223 -1.10 26.90 -2.17
CA PRO A 223 -1.15 28.32 -2.49
C PRO A 223 -1.36 29.19 -1.24
N GLU A 224 -0.91 30.44 -1.30
CA GLU A 224 -1.23 31.43 -0.28
C GLU A 224 -2.75 31.66 -0.23
N GLY A 225 -3.30 31.77 0.98
CA GLY A 225 -4.73 32.01 1.19
C GLY A 225 -5.20 31.62 2.60
N GLU A 226 -6.50 31.82 2.84
CA GLU A 226 -7.14 31.63 4.15
C GLU A 226 -6.88 30.23 4.74
N LEU A 227 -6.95 29.18 3.91
CA LEU A 227 -6.70 27.81 4.36
C LEU A 227 -5.27 27.62 4.88
N LYS A 228 -4.28 28.16 4.17
CA LYS A 228 -2.87 28.03 4.57
C LYS A 228 -2.62 28.78 5.87
N GLU A 229 -3.14 30.01 5.99
CA GLU A 229 -3.03 30.81 7.22
C GLU A 229 -3.71 30.15 8.42
N ALA A 230 -4.88 29.54 8.21
CA ALA A 230 -5.59 28.80 9.24
C ALA A 230 -4.80 27.58 9.73
N ILE A 231 -4.22 26.81 8.79
CA ILE A 231 -3.34 25.66 9.12
C ILE A 231 -2.11 26.12 9.90
N GLU A 232 -1.45 27.19 9.47
CA GLU A 232 -0.26 27.70 10.15
C GLU A 232 -0.59 28.24 11.55
N THR A 233 -1.73 28.92 11.70
CA THR A 233 -2.20 29.43 13.00
C THR A 233 -2.52 28.28 13.96
N MET A 234 -3.20 27.24 13.46
CA MET A 234 -3.48 26.04 14.23
C MET A 234 -2.19 25.31 14.61
N ALA A 235 -1.24 25.16 13.69
CA ALA A 235 0.04 24.52 13.99
C ALA A 235 0.82 25.30 15.07
N LYS A 236 0.82 26.64 15.01
CA LYS A 236 1.44 27.48 16.03
C LYS A 236 0.76 27.34 17.40
N SER A 237 -0.57 27.25 17.46
CA SER A 237 -1.30 27.17 18.74
C SER A 237 -0.98 25.90 19.54
N ILE A 238 -0.63 24.81 18.86
CA ILE A 238 -0.22 23.54 19.47
C ILE A 238 1.31 23.32 19.47
N ALA A 239 2.09 24.36 19.14
CA ALA A 239 3.55 24.29 18.99
C ALA A 239 4.04 23.17 18.04
N PHE A 240 3.24 22.85 17.02
CA PHE A 240 3.63 21.90 15.97
C PHE A 240 4.63 22.57 15.03
N PRO A 241 5.84 22.01 14.84
CA PRO A 241 6.91 22.63 14.05
C PRO A 241 6.67 22.46 12.54
N LEU A 242 5.59 23.06 12.05
CA LEU A 242 5.21 23.06 10.64
C LEU A 242 6.21 23.87 9.83
N THR A 243 6.81 23.22 8.82
CA THR A 243 7.76 23.86 7.91
C THR A 243 7.13 24.14 6.55
N LYS A 244 6.37 23.20 6.00
CA LYS A 244 5.73 23.32 4.68
C LYS A 244 4.39 22.58 4.62
N VAL A 245 3.48 23.10 3.80
CA VAL A 245 2.23 22.44 3.42
C VAL A 245 2.24 22.18 1.92
N TYR A 246 1.98 20.94 1.53
CA TYR A 246 1.95 20.49 0.15
C TYR A 246 0.57 19.96 -0.23
N VAL A 247 0.25 20.08 -1.51
CA VAL A 247 -0.85 19.40 -2.17
C VAL A 247 -0.27 18.32 -3.08
N VAL A 248 -0.81 17.10 -2.99
CA VAL A 248 -0.47 15.99 -3.88
C VAL A 248 -1.60 15.79 -4.89
N GLU A 249 -1.24 15.62 -6.16
CA GLU A 249 -2.17 15.36 -7.28
C GLU A 249 -2.66 13.90 -7.24
N GLY A 250 -3.50 13.58 -6.25
CA GLY A 250 -4.08 12.25 -6.04
C GLY A 250 -5.21 11.91 -7.00
N SER A 251 -5.91 12.95 -7.49
CA SER A 251 -7.00 12.87 -8.48
C SER A 251 -6.59 12.09 -9.74
N LYS A 252 -5.31 12.15 -10.14
CA LYS A 252 -4.76 11.41 -11.28
C LYS A 252 -4.87 9.89 -11.13
N ARG A 253 -4.97 9.39 -9.90
CA ARG A 253 -5.07 7.96 -9.58
C ARG A 253 -6.51 7.58 -9.22
N SER A 254 -7.10 8.36 -8.32
CA SER A 254 -8.44 8.05 -7.81
C SER A 254 -9.11 9.27 -7.22
N SER A 255 -10.44 9.24 -7.10
CA SER A 255 -11.23 10.25 -6.38
C SER A 255 -11.26 10.05 -4.85
N HIS A 256 -10.39 9.19 -4.29
CA HIS A 256 -10.25 9.05 -2.85
C HIS A 256 -9.50 10.23 -2.25
N SER A 257 -10.00 10.73 -1.12
CA SER A 257 -9.42 11.87 -0.40
C SER A 257 -8.63 11.39 0.82
N ASN A 258 -7.47 12.00 1.06
CA ASN A 258 -6.65 11.71 2.23
C ASN A 258 -5.82 12.94 2.63
N ALA A 259 -5.29 12.93 3.85
CA ALA A 259 -4.31 13.89 4.32
C ALA A 259 -3.36 13.17 5.29
N TYR A 260 -2.08 13.53 5.24
CA TYR A 260 -1.09 12.98 6.15
C TYR A 260 -0.05 14.02 6.51
N PHE A 261 0.61 13.82 7.64
CA PHE A 261 1.77 14.58 8.04
C PHE A 261 2.99 13.66 8.07
N TYR A 262 4.15 14.21 7.76
CA TYR A 262 5.40 13.47 7.81
C TYR A 262 6.54 14.40 8.22
N GLY A 263 7.70 13.80 8.46
CA GLY A 263 8.93 14.55 8.71
C GLY A 263 9.53 14.24 10.08
N PHE A 264 10.84 14.46 10.15
CA PHE A 264 11.65 14.09 11.29
C PHE A 264 11.92 15.31 12.17
N PHE A 265 11.76 15.14 13.48
CA PHE A 265 12.05 16.15 14.49
C PHE A 265 11.37 17.51 14.22
N LYS A 266 12.15 18.58 14.04
CA LYS A 266 11.68 19.97 13.83
C LYS A 266 11.26 20.29 12.40
N ASN A 267 11.34 19.34 11.47
CA ASN A 267 10.96 19.55 10.07
C ASN A 267 9.71 18.73 9.77
N LYS A 268 8.54 19.21 10.23
CA LYS A 268 7.25 18.56 9.97
C LYS A 268 6.56 19.21 8.78
N ARG A 269 5.92 18.38 7.96
CA ARG A 269 5.22 18.79 6.76
C ARG A 269 3.84 18.16 6.73
N ILE A 270 2.89 18.89 6.13
CA ILE A 270 1.52 18.42 5.91
C ILE A 270 1.33 18.21 4.40
N VAL A 271 0.71 17.10 4.03
CA VAL A 271 0.29 16.81 2.65
C VAL A 271 -1.20 16.62 2.62
N LEU A 272 -1.85 17.37 1.75
CA LEU A 272 -3.27 17.30 1.47
C LEU A 272 -3.46 16.74 0.06
N PHE A 273 -4.42 15.84 -0.14
CA PHE A 273 -4.79 15.43 -1.48
C PHE A 273 -5.61 16.53 -2.14
N ASP A 274 -5.42 16.75 -3.43
CA ASP A 274 -6.26 17.66 -4.23
C ASP A 274 -7.74 17.30 -4.15
N THR A 275 -8.08 16.00 -4.17
CA THR A 275 -9.44 15.47 -3.98
C THR A 275 -10.04 15.78 -2.61
N LEU A 276 -9.21 16.13 -1.61
CA LEU A 276 -9.71 16.64 -0.32
C LEU A 276 -10.03 18.13 -0.41
N LEU A 277 -9.31 18.87 -1.25
CA LEU A 277 -9.45 20.31 -1.41
C LEU A 277 -10.49 20.71 -2.47
N GLU A 278 -10.87 19.80 -3.36
CA GLU A 278 -11.96 20.03 -4.34
C GLU A 278 -13.26 20.47 -3.67
N ASP A 279 -13.57 19.94 -2.48
CA ASP A 279 -14.73 20.31 -1.66
C ASP A 279 -14.52 21.62 -0.86
N TYR A 280 -13.28 22.13 -0.78
CA TYR A 280 -12.88 23.36 -0.07
C TYR A 280 -12.32 24.39 -1.07
N SER A 281 -13.20 25.03 -1.84
CA SER A 281 -12.86 25.96 -2.92
C SER A 281 -12.17 27.24 -2.40
N PRO A 282 -10.91 27.46 -2.79
CA PRO A 282 -10.62 28.52 -3.78
C PRO A 282 -9.78 28.06 -4.99
N LEU A 283 -9.21 26.85 -4.97
CA LEU A 283 -8.35 26.34 -6.07
C LEU A 283 -9.11 26.14 -7.39
N ASN A 284 -10.41 25.85 -7.33
CA ASN A 284 -11.23 25.64 -8.53
C ASN A 284 -11.69 26.94 -9.19
N LYS A 285 -11.77 28.07 -8.47
CA LYS A 285 -12.22 29.34 -9.05
C LYS A 285 -11.26 29.89 -10.10
N ALA A 286 -9.95 29.66 -9.94
CA ALA A 286 -8.95 30.13 -10.90
C ALA A 286 -9.05 29.44 -12.29
N ASN A 287 -9.66 28.26 -12.38
CA ASN A 287 -9.85 27.55 -13.65
C ASN A 287 -11.28 27.68 -14.21
N THR A 288 -12.25 28.20 -13.45
CA THR A 288 -13.64 28.36 -13.92
C THR A 288 -13.98 29.77 -14.39
N GLU A 289 -13.19 30.79 -14.03
CA GLU A 289 -13.47 32.18 -14.44
C GLU A 289 -13.21 32.47 -15.93
N GLU A 290 -12.63 31.54 -16.70
CA GLU A 290 -12.56 31.68 -18.18
C GLU A 290 -13.77 31.08 -18.93
N THR A 291 -14.69 30.37 -18.26
CA THR A 291 -15.85 29.76 -18.93
C THR A 291 -17.05 29.64 -17.98
N SER A 292 -17.77 30.73 -17.75
CA SER A 292 -19.25 30.80 -17.74
C SER A 292 -19.74 32.04 -17.00
N ASP A 293 -20.19 33.03 -17.78
CA ASP A 293 -21.18 34.00 -17.32
C ASP A 293 -22.51 33.27 -17.06
N ASN A 294 -23.18 33.69 -15.98
CA ASN A 294 -24.57 33.41 -15.60
C ASN A 294 -24.92 31.96 -15.23
N GLU A 295 -25.07 31.70 -13.92
CA GLU A 295 -26.36 31.32 -13.32
C GLU A 295 -26.24 31.20 -11.79
N ASN A 296 -27.15 31.90 -11.08
CA ASN A 296 -27.33 31.75 -9.64
C ASN A 296 -27.95 30.37 -9.36
N VAL A 297 -27.13 29.42 -8.89
CA VAL A 297 -27.61 28.15 -8.33
C VAL A 297 -27.22 28.07 -6.86
N ASP A 298 -28.24 27.98 -6.03
CA ASP A 298 -28.20 27.85 -4.59
C ASP A 298 -27.47 26.54 -4.20
N LEU A 299 -26.18 26.64 -3.87
CA LEU A 299 -25.34 25.50 -3.53
C LEU A 299 -25.50 25.15 -2.05
N LYS A 300 -26.41 24.21 -1.74
CA LYS A 300 -26.32 23.46 -0.48
C LYS A 300 -25.10 22.53 -0.53
N PRO A 301 -24.24 22.52 0.50
CA PRO A 301 -23.09 21.62 0.54
C PRO A 301 -23.59 20.17 0.57
N LYS A 302 -23.21 19.38 -0.43
CA LYS A 302 -23.37 17.92 -0.40
C LYS A 302 -22.30 17.34 0.52
N THR A 303 -22.66 17.03 1.75
CA THR A 303 -21.81 16.31 2.69
C THR A 303 -21.63 14.87 2.18
N LYS A 304 -20.50 14.58 1.53
CA LYS A 304 -20.11 13.19 1.23
C LYS A 304 -19.55 12.58 2.52
N VAL A 305 -20.08 11.43 2.91
CA VAL A 305 -19.69 10.73 4.14
C VAL A 305 -18.23 10.29 4.05
N MET A 306 -17.46 10.73 5.05
CA MET A 306 -16.05 10.48 5.24
C MET A 306 -15.80 8.99 5.51
N ASN A 307 -15.33 8.24 4.52
CA ASN A 307 -14.82 6.88 4.74
C ASN A 307 -13.41 6.99 5.30
N TRP A 308 -13.27 6.80 6.62
CA TRP A 308 -12.00 6.46 7.24
C TRP A 308 -11.65 5.04 6.78
N ALA A 309 -11.16 4.90 5.55
CA ALA A 309 -10.40 3.72 5.21
C ALA A 309 -9.17 3.78 6.11
N THR A 310 -9.13 2.91 7.12
CA THR A 310 -7.96 2.61 7.93
C THR A 310 -6.76 2.62 7.00
N GLY A 311 -5.93 3.65 7.13
CA GLY A 311 -4.74 3.81 6.33
C GLY A 311 -3.99 2.49 6.39
N SER A 312 -3.83 1.86 5.23
CA SER A 312 -2.76 0.89 5.08
C SER A 312 -1.51 1.68 5.39
N TRP A 313 -0.98 1.48 6.60
CA TRP A 313 0.38 1.86 6.88
C TRP A 313 1.17 1.20 5.77
N VAL A 314 1.75 2.01 4.88
CA VAL A 314 2.92 1.59 4.13
C VAL A 314 3.98 1.41 5.22
N THR A 315 3.94 0.25 5.88
CA THR A 315 5.07 -0.30 6.60
C THR A 315 6.10 -0.55 5.51
N LEU A 316 7.05 0.38 5.42
CA LEU A 316 8.34 0.13 4.81
C LEU A 316 9.00 -1.10 5.44
#